data_AF-F8JJ31-F1
#
_entry.id   AF-F8JJ31-F1
#
_cell.length_a   1.000
_cell.length_b   1.000
_cell.length_c   1.000
_cell.angle_alpha   90.00
_cell.angle_beta   90.00
_cell.angle_gamma   90.00
#
_symmetry.space_group_name_H-M   'P 1'
#
loop_
_entity.id
_entity.type
_entity.pdbx_description
1 polymer ?
#
loop_
_entity_poly.entity_id
_entity_poly.type
_entity_poly.pdbx_seq_one_letter_code
_entity_poly.pdbx_strand_id
1 'polypeptide(L)'
;MTRHTTKHRQVPPSRDPRSPVAAHDHAITHRYTVHYPEHAPRESDPHFKDFEAFRRRTEATAQCAIGVHRGDMSECDLTHPLELHHSHVEFSLQNGVDLAWLEHDYPGISDPEQIGAWIESADNLQWLCRAHHRGPGGVHTATASDYEAQKYVRGLIGPPPRK
;
A
#
# COMPACT_ATOMS: atom_id res chain seq x y z
N MET A 1 -34.89 26.67 49.84
CA MET A 1 -34.98 25.20 49.64
C MET A 1 -34.99 24.93 48.15
N THR A 2 -33.84 24.65 47.55
CA THR A 2 -33.68 24.48 46.11
C THR A 2 -33.59 22.99 45.82
N ARG A 3 -34.60 22.42 45.14
CA ARG A 3 -34.60 20.99 44.78
C ARG A 3 -33.68 20.79 43.58
N HIS A 4 -32.56 20.10 43.78
CA HIS A 4 -31.77 19.54 42.70
C HIS A 4 -32.48 18.31 42.16
N THR A 5 -33.02 18.41 40.95
CA THR A 5 -33.48 17.27 40.17
C THR A 5 -32.30 16.69 39.41
N THR A 6 -31.74 15.60 39.94
CA THR A 6 -30.75 14.79 39.23
C THR A 6 -31.43 14.17 38.01
N LYS A 7 -31.13 14.69 36.81
CA LYS A 7 -31.49 14.01 35.56
C LYS A 7 -30.67 12.73 35.48
N HIS A 8 -31.30 11.59 35.73
CA HIS A 8 -30.74 10.29 35.36
C HIS A 8 -30.52 10.28 33.84
N ARG A 9 -29.25 10.33 33.42
CA ARG A 9 -28.85 10.13 32.03
C ARG A 9 -29.14 8.67 31.72
N GLN A 10 -30.20 8.41 30.94
CA GLN A 10 -30.47 7.08 30.41
C GLN A 10 -29.25 6.64 29.60
N VAL A 11 -28.60 5.58 30.06
CA VAL A 11 -27.62 4.85 29.25
C VAL A 11 -28.44 4.13 28.16
N PRO A 12 -28.16 4.35 26.86
CA PRO A 12 -28.87 3.64 25.82
C PRO A 12 -28.70 2.12 26.02
N PRO A 13 -29.73 1.31 25.74
CA PRO A 13 -29.64 -0.14 25.92
C PRO A 13 -28.45 -0.67 25.13
N SER A 14 -27.60 -1.46 25.79
CA SER A 14 -26.46 -2.11 25.15
C SER A 14 -26.97 -2.94 23.97
N ARG A 15 -26.51 -2.63 22.75
CA ARG A 15 -26.80 -3.46 21.57
C ARG A 15 -26.34 -4.88 21.85
N ASP A 16 -27.19 -5.87 21.60
CA ASP A 16 -26.82 -7.29 21.70
C ASP A 16 -25.56 -7.52 20.85
N PRO A 17 -24.44 -7.99 21.41
CA PRO A 17 -23.18 -8.18 20.69
C PRO A 17 -23.28 -9.21 19.55
N ARG A 18 -24.39 -9.96 19.46
CA ARG A 18 -24.69 -10.92 18.38
C ARG A 18 -25.51 -10.31 17.25
N SER A 19 -25.99 -9.07 17.40
CA SER A 19 -26.75 -8.41 16.34
C SER A 19 -25.82 -8.06 15.16
N PRO A 20 -26.20 -8.38 13.91
CA PRO A 20 -25.40 -8.01 12.75
C PRO A 20 -25.12 -6.50 12.69
N VAL A 21 -23.90 -6.15 12.28
CA VAL A 21 -23.54 -4.76 11.98
C VAL A 21 -24.00 -4.45 10.56
N ALA A 22 -24.81 -3.40 10.38
CA ALA A 22 -25.26 -2.97 9.06
C ALA A 22 -24.08 -2.46 8.20
N ALA A 23 -24.19 -2.56 6.88
CA ALA A 23 -23.22 -1.96 5.97
C ALA A 23 -23.11 -0.44 6.19
N HIS A 24 -21.89 0.08 6.19
CA HIS A 24 -21.61 1.49 6.46
C HIS A 24 -20.24 1.87 5.92
N ASP A 25 -20.05 3.17 5.70
CA ASP A 25 -18.77 3.74 5.32
C ASP A 25 -18.10 4.40 6.53
N HIS A 26 -16.76 4.35 6.57
CA HIS A 26 -15.96 5.07 7.55
C HIS A 26 -14.86 5.88 6.86
N ALA A 27 -14.73 7.15 7.26
CA ALA A 27 -13.55 7.95 6.92
C ALA A 27 -12.43 7.66 7.92
N ILE A 28 -11.25 7.34 7.41
CA ILE A 28 -10.08 6.96 8.21
C ILE A 28 -8.96 7.99 8.00
N THR A 29 -8.18 8.27 9.04
CA THR A 29 -6.99 9.14 8.98
C THR A 29 -5.85 8.49 9.74
N HIS A 30 -4.68 8.38 9.10
CA HIS A 30 -3.46 7.87 9.72
C HIS A 30 -2.49 9.03 10.02
N ARG A 31 -1.84 8.97 11.17
CA ARG A 31 -0.74 9.87 11.53
C ARG A 31 0.36 9.08 12.19
N TYR A 32 1.52 9.02 11.56
CA TYR A 32 2.69 8.30 12.04
C TYR A 32 3.98 9.04 11.66
N THR A 33 5.07 8.69 12.33
CA THR A 33 6.42 9.12 11.98
C THR A 33 7.15 7.92 11.40
N VAL A 34 7.66 8.06 10.18
CA VAL A 34 8.52 7.06 9.55
C VAL A 34 9.96 7.53 9.67
N HIS A 35 10.85 6.63 10.07
CA HIS A 35 12.28 6.87 10.00
C HIS A 35 12.82 6.31 8.69
N TYR A 36 13.41 7.18 7.88
CA TYR A 36 14.14 6.78 6.68
C TYR A 36 15.63 6.79 7.02
N PRO A 37 16.37 5.70 6.76
CA PRO A 37 17.82 5.68 6.90
C PRO A 37 18.45 6.68 5.91
N GLU A 38 19.72 7.03 6.13
CA GLU A 38 20.48 7.81 5.14
C GLU A 38 20.52 7.07 3.80
N HIS A 39 20.20 7.78 2.72
CA HIS A 39 20.21 7.24 1.36
C HIS A 39 20.55 8.34 0.36
N ALA A 40 21.26 7.98 -0.70
CA ALA A 40 21.58 8.89 -1.78
C ALA A 40 20.35 9.11 -2.69
N PRO A 41 20.33 10.18 -3.50
CA PRO A 41 19.36 10.31 -4.58
C PRO A 41 19.37 9.06 -5.46
N ARG A 42 18.18 8.63 -5.91
CA ARG A 42 18.03 7.37 -6.64
C ARG A 42 18.91 7.29 -7.88
N GLU A 43 19.04 8.39 -8.62
CA GLU A 43 19.83 8.45 -9.85
C GLU A 43 21.33 8.22 -9.63
N SER A 44 21.80 8.37 -8.38
CA SER A 44 23.20 8.10 -8.00
C SER A 44 23.42 6.69 -7.46
N ASP A 45 22.37 5.89 -7.29
CA ASP A 45 22.47 4.51 -6.83
C ASP A 45 23.04 3.59 -7.93
N PRO A 46 24.04 2.73 -7.62
CA PRO A 46 24.64 1.81 -8.59
C PRO A 46 23.66 0.83 -9.25
N HIS A 47 22.54 0.52 -8.58
CA HIS A 47 21.49 -0.39 -9.03
C HIS A 47 20.31 0.33 -9.69
N PHE A 48 20.31 1.66 -9.78
CA PHE A 48 19.32 2.38 -10.59
C PHE A 48 19.31 1.92 -12.06
N LYS A 49 20.47 1.49 -12.58
CA LYS A 49 20.58 0.86 -13.91
C LYS A 49 19.75 -0.43 -14.03
N ASP A 50 19.59 -1.17 -12.94
CA ASP A 50 18.86 -2.43 -12.88
C ASP A 50 17.35 -2.17 -12.92
N PHE A 51 16.88 -1.12 -12.21
CA PHE A 51 15.52 -0.59 -12.34
C PHE A 51 15.20 -0.21 -13.78
N GLU A 52 16.05 0.61 -14.40
CA GLU A 52 15.84 1.05 -15.78
C GLU A 52 15.93 -0.11 -16.78
N ALA A 53 16.77 -1.11 -16.53
CA ALA A 53 16.83 -2.32 -17.34
C ALA A 53 15.55 -3.16 -17.19
N PHE A 54 15.01 -3.30 -15.97
CA PHE A 54 13.73 -3.94 -15.72
C PHE A 54 12.60 -3.19 -16.43
N ARG A 55 12.53 -1.87 -16.24
CA ARG A 55 11.53 -0.98 -16.84
C ARG A 55 11.52 -1.14 -18.36
N ARG A 56 12.67 -0.93 -19.01
CA ARG A 56 12.79 -1.05 -20.48
C ARG A 56 12.40 -2.42 -21.02
N ARG A 57 12.73 -3.50 -20.31
CA ARG A 57 12.40 -4.87 -20.74
C ARG A 57 10.90 -5.17 -20.64
N THR A 58 10.20 -4.57 -19.68
CA THR A 58 8.85 -5.00 -19.30
C THR A 58 7.75 -4.00 -19.63
N GLU A 59 8.08 -2.72 -19.81
CA GLU A 59 7.12 -1.62 -20.02
C GLU A 59 6.15 -1.89 -21.19
N ALA A 60 6.66 -2.44 -22.29
CA ALA A 60 5.86 -2.69 -23.49
C ALA A 60 4.73 -3.72 -23.29
N THR A 61 4.88 -4.64 -22.33
CA THR A 61 3.88 -5.68 -22.01
C THR A 61 3.35 -5.54 -20.58
N ALA A 62 3.65 -4.43 -19.92
CA ALA A 62 3.27 -4.20 -18.53
C ALA A 62 1.75 -4.13 -18.39
N GLN A 63 1.25 -4.66 -17.28
CA GLN A 63 -0.14 -4.59 -16.88
C GLN A 63 -0.19 -4.24 -15.40
N CYS A 64 -1.23 -3.51 -14.98
CA CYS A 64 -1.46 -3.20 -13.58
C CYS A 64 -1.65 -4.50 -12.77
N ALA A 65 -0.82 -4.73 -11.75
CA ALA A 65 -0.84 -5.94 -10.93
C ALA A 65 -2.20 -6.21 -10.29
N ILE A 66 -2.91 -5.17 -9.82
CA ILE A 66 -4.27 -5.29 -9.27
C ILE A 66 -5.27 -5.75 -10.34
N GLY A 67 -5.19 -5.20 -11.54
CA GLY A 67 -6.09 -5.56 -12.63
C GLY A 67 -5.85 -7.00 -13.11
N VAL A 68 -4.58 -7.41 -13.22
CA VAL A 68 -4.18 -8.79 -13.52
C VAL A 68 -4.70 -9.74 -12.47
N HIS A 69 -4.50 -9.43 -11.18
CA HIS A 69 -4.96 -10.26 -10.07
C HIS A 69 -6.48 -10.51 -10.12
N ARG A 70 -7.26 -9.47 -10.44
CA ARG A 70 -8.72 -9.56 -10.52
C ARG A 70 -9.24 -10.15 -11.83
N GLY A 71 -8.38 -10.28 -12.85
CA GLY A 71 -8.81 -10.57 -14.22
C GLY A 71 -9.73 -9.48 -14.81
N ASP A 72 -9.67 -8.26 -14.28
CA ASP A 72 -10.57 -7.15 -14.61
C ASP A 72 -9.82 -5.81 -14.55
N MET A 73 -9.69 -5.16 -15.72
CA MET A 73 -8.98 -3.89 -15.86
C MET A 73 -9.92 -2.67 -15.78
N SER A 74 -11.22 -2.85 -15.54
CA SER A 74 -12.23 -1.77 -15.58
C SER A 74 -12.01 -0.67 -14.55
N GLU A 75 -11.30 -0.96 -13.46
CA GLU A 75 -10.94 0.00 -12.39
C GLU A 75 -9.53 0.57 -12.57
N CYS A 76 -8.81 0.19 -13.62
CA CYS A 76 -7.49 0.73 -13.90
C CYS A 76 -7.55 2.06 -14.65
N ASP A 77 -6.71 3.01 -14.25
CA ASP A 77 -6.43 4.19 -15.07
C ASP A 77 -5.44 3.84 -16.19
N LEU A 78 -5.99 3.38 -17.32
CA LEU A 78 -5.23 3.02 -18.52
C LEU A 78 -5.03 4.19 -19.49
N THR A 79 -5.46 5.40 -19.09
CA THR A 79 -5.25 6.62 -19.89
C THR A 79 -3.90 7.27 -19.63
N HIS A 80 -3.15 6.77 -18.65
CA HIS A 80 -1.81 7.21 -18.26
C HIS A 80 -0.83 6.03 -18.31
N PRO A 81 0.48 6.30 -18.47
CA PRO A 81 1.49 5.27 -18.36
C PRO A 81 1.39 4.54 -17.02
N LEU A 82 1.68 3.23 -17.04
CA LEU A 82 1.89 2.48 -15.82
C LEU A 82 3.15 2.98 -15.11
N GLU A 83 3.16 2.82 -13.80
CA GLU A 83 4.19 3.29 -12.90
C GLU A 83 4.81 2.05 -12.22
N LEU A 84 6.14 1.99 -12.14
CA LEU A 84 6.84 0.92 -11.44
C LEU A 84 6.88 1.23 -9.94
N HIS A 85 6.61 0.23 -9.10
CA HIS A 85 6.51 0.37 -7.65
C HIS A 85 7.29 -0.73 -6.94
N HIS A 86 7.94 -0.37 -5.83
CA HIS A 86 8.59 -1.30 -4.91
C HIS A 86 7.56 -1.94 -3.98
N SER A 87 7.37 -3.25 -4.08
CA SER A 87 6.26 -4.01 -3.49
C SER A 87 6.44 -4.33 -2.01
N HIS A 88 7.68 -4.45 -1.54
CA HIS A 88 7.99 -4.89 -0.18
C HIS A 88 8.86 -3.88 0.56
N VAL A 89 9.96 -3.46 -0.06
CA VAL A 89 10.88 -2.49 0.52
C VAL A 89 11.13 -1.37 -0.49
N GLU A 90 10.72 -0.16 -0.11
CA GLU A 90 10.99 1.05 -0.89
C GLU A 90 12.50 1.30 -1.01
N PHE A 91 12.93 1.84 -2.14
CA PHE A 91 14.33 2.24 -2.36
C PHE A 91 14.93 3.04 -1.19
N SER A 92 14.17 3.99 -0.62
CA SER A 92 14.64 4.85 0.47
C SER A 92 14.89 4.13 1.79
N LEU A 93 14.48 2.86 1.90
CA LEU A 93 14.64 2.03 3.10
C LEU A 93 15.77 1.00 2.95
N GLN A 94 16.39 0.87 1.77
CA GLN A 94 17.34 -0.22 1.48
C GLN A 94 18.49 -0.32 2.50
N ASN A 95 19.03 0.83 2.94
CA ASN A 95 20.16 0.89 3.88
C ASN A 95 19.76 0.53 5.32
N GLY A 96 18.47 0.36 5.60
CA GLY A 96 17.93 -0.03 6.90
C GLY A 96 17.40 -1.46 6.95
N VAL A 97 17.59 -2.25 5.89
CA VAL A 97 17.12 -3.64 5.82
C VAL A 97 17.92 -4.52 6.78
N ASP A 98 17.20 -5.27 7.62
CA ASP A 98 17.79 -6.39 8.37
C ASP A 98 17.86 -7.61 7.45
N LEU A 99 19.09 -7.99 7.07
CA LEU A 99 19.34 -9.10 6.14
C LEU A 99 18.90 -10.44 6.68
N ALA A 100 18.93 -10.67 8.01
CA ALA A 100 18.49 -11.93 8.56
C ALA A 100 16.96 -12.07 8.45
N TRP A 101 16.23 -10.95 8.51
CA TRP A 101 14.79 -10.95 8.29
C TRP A 101 14.46 -11.10 6.81
N LEU A 102 15.19 -10.41 5.94
CA LEU A 102 14.96 -10.52 4.50
C LEU A 102 15.27 -11.94 3.99
N GLU A 103 16.40 -12.53 4.37
CA GLU A 103 16.80 -13.90 3.99
C GLU A 103 15.78 -14.95 4.43
N HIS A 104 15.03 -14.70 5.51
CA HIS A 104 13.97 -15.62 5.96
C HIS A 104 12.86 -15.77 4.91
N ASP A 105 12.45 -14.66 4.29
CA ASP A 105 11.39 -14.63 3.29
C ASP A 105 11.93 -14.82 1.87
N TYR A 106 13.16 -14.38 1.62
CA TYR A 106 13.83 -14.39 0.32
C TYR A 106 15.24 -15.02 0.45
N PRO A 107 15.33 -16.37 0.49
CA PRO A 107 16.60 -17.06 0.65
C PRO A 107 17.60 -16.73 -0.47
N GLY A 108 18.86 -16.49 -0.10
CA GLY A 108 19.96 -16.13 -0.99
C GLY A 108 20.29 -14.63 -1.04
N ILE A 109 19.70 -13.80 -0.18
CA ILE A 109 19.96 -12.36 -0.03
C ILE A 109 20.43 -12.08 1.39
N SER A 110 21.68 -12.44 1.66
CA SER A 110 22.31 -12.36 2.98
C SER A 110 23.58 -11.50 2.99
N ASP A 111 23.82 -10.78 1.89
CA ASP A 111 24.97 -9.91 1.69
C ASP A 111 24.49 -8.48 1.42
N PRO A 112 25.00 -7.46 2.15
CA PRO A 112 24.67 -6.06 1.90
C PRO A 112 24.88 -5.61 0.45
N GLU A 113 25.87 -6.18 -0.25
CA GLU A 113 26.14 -5.85 -1.66
C GLU A 113 25.04 -6.34 -2.61
N GLN A 114 24.16 -7.25 -2.16
CA GLN A 114 23.06 -7.81 -2.95
C GLN A 114 21.73 -7.08 -2.74
N ILE A 115 21.60 -6.28 -1.67
CA ILE A 115 20.34 -5.61 -1.32
C ILE A 115 19.88 -4.71 -2.45
N GLY A 116 20.74 -3.81 -2.95
CA GLY A 116 20.35 -2.88 -4.00
C GLY A 116 19.88 -3.58 -5.28
N ALA A 117 20.55 -4.68 -5.66
CA ALA A 117 20.16 -5.50 -6.79
C ALA A 117 18.78 -6.15 -6.60
N TRP A 118 18.49 -6.65 -5.38
CA TRP A 118 17.19 -7.22 -5.07
C TRP A 118 16.09 -6.16 -5.02
N ILE A 119 16.36 -5.00 -4.41
CA ILE A 119 15.42 -3.87 -4.33
C ILE A 119 14.93 -3.49 -5.72
N GLU A 120 15.81 -3.49 -6.71
CA GLU A 120 15.50 -3.14 -8.10
C GLU A 120 15.20 -4.36 -8.99
N SER A 121 14.80 -5.49 -8.41
CA SER A 121 14.50 -6.76 -9.10
C SER A 121 13.01 -7.03 -9.28
N ALA A 122 12.69 -8.05 -10.08
CA ALA A 122 11.31 -8.52 -10.31
C ALA A 122 10.59 -8.96 -9.02
N ASP A 123 11.33 -9.42 -8.01
CA ASP A 123 10.77 -9.92 -6.76
C ASP A 123 10.28 -8.77 -5.87
N ASN A 124 10.81 -7.56 -6.06
CA ASN A 124 10.38 -6.36 -5.34
C ASN A 124 9.70 -5.34 -6.26
N LEU A 125 9.60 -5.55 -7.57
CA LEU A 125 9.01 -4.57 -8.49
C LEU A 125 7.70 -5.06 -9.08
N GLN A 126 6.70 -4.18 -9.08
CA GLN A 126 5.43 -4.41 -9.76
C GLN A 126 5.00 -3.19 -10.58
N TRP A 127 4.25 -3.43 -11.65
CA TRP A 127 3.61 -2.39 -12.44
C TRP A 127 2.23 -2.07 -11.88
N LEU A 128 1.96 -0.78 -11.64
CA LEU A 128 0.67 -0.30 -11.18
C LEU A 128 0.17 0.80 -12.11
N CYS A 129 -1.15 0.88 -12.31
CA CYS A 129 -1.72 2.08 -12.93
C CYS A 129 -1.77 3.21 -11.90
N ARG A 130 -1.84 4.45 -12.37
CA ARG A 130 -1.88 5.64 -11.52
C ARG A 130 -2.91 5.56 -10.39
N ALA A 131 -4.10 5.00 -10.66
CA ALA A 131 -5.16 4.83 -9.67
C ALA A 131 -4.77 3.86 -8.54
N HIS A 132 -4.13 2.73 -8.87
CA HIS A 132 -3.69 1.73 -7.89
C HIS A 132 -2.31 2.02 -7.29
N HIS A 133 -1.53 2.91 -7.88
CA HIS A 133 -0.26 3.36 -7.31
C HIS A 133 -0.48 4.49 -6.30
N ARG A 134 -1.14 5.57 -6.71
CA ARG A 134 -1.24 6.83 -5.95
C ARG A 134 -2.65 7.43 -5.88
N GLY A 135 -3.67 6.71 -6.33
CA GLY A 135 -5.07 7.11 -6.13
C GLY A 135 -5.54 6.96 -4.68
N PRO A 136 -6.83 7.22 -4.39
CA PRO A 136 -7.39 7.08 -3.03
C PRO A 136 -7.21 5.68 -2.41
N GLY A 137 -7.35 4.62 -3.22
CA GLY A 137 -7.02 3.23 -2.85
C GLY A 137 -5.64 2.78 -3.33
N GLY A 138 -4.77 3.72 -3.70
CA GLY A 138 -3.43 3.40 -4.16
C GLY A 138 -2.55 2.89 -3.03
N VAL A 139 -1.52 2.11 -3.38
CA VAL A 139 -0.56 1.53 -2.42
C VAL A 139 0.15 2.58 -1.56
N HIS A 140 0.34 3.80 -2.07
CA HIS A 140 0.91 4.91 -1.31
C HIS A 140 -0.11 5.72 -0.48
N THR A 141 -1.40 5.33 -0.50
CA THR A 141 -2.48 6.06 0.19
C THR A 141 -3.20 5.18 1.21
N ALA A 142 -3.56 3.96 0.82
CA ALA A 142 -4.25 3.00 1.67
C ALA A 142 -3.28 2.37 2.68
N THR A 143 -3.81 1.85 3.80
CA THR A 143 -3.00 0.98 4.66
C THR A 143 -2.63 -0.30 3.90
N ALA A 144 -1.57 -0.98 4.32
CA ALA A 144 -1.20 -2.26 3.74
C ALA A 144 -2.37 -3.27 3.76
N SER A 145 -3.14 -3.33 4.86
CA SER A 145 -4.28 -4.23 4.98
C SER A 145 -5.43 -3.86 4.05
N ASP A 146 -5.75 -2.56 3.91
CA ASP A 146 -6.85 -2.13 3.04
C ASP A 146 -6.46 -2.25 1.57
N TYR A 147 -5.21 -1.93 1.22
CA TYR A 147 -4.65 -2.14 -0.11
C TYR A 147 -4.64 -3.62 -0.51
N GLU A 148 -4.30 -4.52 0.42
CA GLU A 148 -4.39 -5.96 0.17
C GLU A 148 -5.85 -6.40 -0.01
N ALA A 149 -6.72 -6.01 0.93
CA ALA A 149 -8.13 -6.40 0.91
C ALA A 149 -8.86 -5.93 -0.36
N GLN A 150 -8.48 -4.78 -0.92
CA GLN A 150 -9.13 -4.27 -2.14
C GLN A 150 -8.97 -5.24 -3.31
N LYS A 151 -7.94 -6.10 -3.35
CA LYS A 151 -7.80 -7.12 -4.40
C LYS A 151 -9.02 -8.04 -4.49
N TYR A 152 -9.69 -8.28 -3.36
CA TYR A 152 -10.80 -9.21 -3.22
C TYR A 152 -12.16 -8.53 -2.99
N VAL A 153 -12.16 -7.28 -2.50
CA VAL A 153 -13.37 -6.52 -2.18
C VAL A 153 -13.53 -5.34 -3.14
N ARG A 154 -14.44 -5.50 -4.10
CA ARG A 154 -14.75 -4.44 -5.07
C ARG A 154 -15.35 -3.22 -4.35
N GLY A 155 -14.84 -2.03 -4.67
CA GLY A 155 -15.34 -0.77 -4.10
C GLY A 155 -14.99 -0.56 -2.62
N LEU A 156 -14.02 -1.28 -2.07
CA LEU A 156 -13.58 -1.13 -0.67
C LEU A 156 -13.14 0.31 -0.36
N ILE A 157 -12.37 0.91 -1.27
CA ILE A 157 -11.84 2.27 -1.14
C ILE A 157 -12.26 3.06 -2.37
N GLY A 158 -12.84 4.22 -2.15
CA GLY A 158 -13.30 5.12 -3.21
C GLY A 158 -13.13 6.58 -2.82
N PRO A 159 -13.41 7.52 -3.74
CA PRO A 159 -13.51 8.92 -3.39
C PRO A 159 -14.57 9.09 -2.28
N PRO A 160 -14.41 10.08 -1.38
CA PRO A 160 -15.41 10.35 -0.36
C PRO A 160 -16.79 10.56 -1.02
N PRO A 161 -17.89 10.15 -0.35
CA PRO A 161 -19.22 10.33 -0.90
C PRO A 161 -19.44 11.80 -1.27
N ARG A 162 -19.99 12.05 -2.46
CA ARG A 162 -20.35 13.41 -2.89
C ARG A 162 -21.41 13.94 -1.92
N LYS A 163 -21.19 15.13 -1.37
CA LYS A 163 -22.17 15.84 -0.55
C LYS A 163 -23.37 16.27 -1.38
#